data_AF-A0A2U1TXW0-F1
#
_entry.id   AF-A0A2U1TXW0-F1
#
_cell.length_a   1.000
_cell.length_b   1.000
_cell.length_c   1.000
_cell.angle_alpha   90.00
_cell.angle_beta   90.00
_cell.angle_gamma   90.00
#
_symmetry.space_group_name_H-M   'P 1'
#
loop_
_entity.id
_entity.type
_entity.pdbx_description
1 polymer ?
#
loop_
_entity_poly.entity_id
_entity_poly.type
_entity_poly.pdbx_seq_one_letter_code
_entity_poly.pdbx_strand_id
1 'polypeptide(L)'
;MGVYGETAVAVANSYSPGQDPRECWEHSITHFTNSRESRKKGCPKSAFLGLCQKGYVKGIQKGDYLPPESPNKNYAVAAAKLVLKEPGSKYSKAELWKKATEDYPMAAKNQNGQMDVVLALKEAGLLQKPD
;
A
#
# COMPACT_ATOMS: atom_id res chain seq x y z
N MET A 1 10.78 -1.63 -9.31
CA MET A 1 9.96 -1.21 -8.15
C MET A 1 10.76 -0.24 -7.29
N GLY A 2 10.12 0.63 -6.51
CA GLY A 2 10.80 1.47 -5.52
C GLY A 2 10.80 0.84 -4.13
N VAL A 3 11.64 1.35 -3.22
CA VAL A 3 11.81 0.83 -1.84
C VAL A 3 10.51 0.48 -1.12
N TYR A 4 9.47 1.32 -1.26
CA TYR A 4 8.19 1.11 -0.58
C TYR A 4 7.38 -0.05 -1.18
N GLY A 5 7.47 -0.25 -2.50
CA GLY A 5 6.84 -1.38 -3.17
C GLY A 5 7.54 -2.70 -2.83
N GLU A 6 8.87 -2.70 -2.79
CA GLU A 6 9.67 -3.86 -2.38
C GLU A 6 9.37 -4.25 -0.93
N THR A 7 9.31 -3.26 -0.03
CA THR A 7 8.90 -3.46 1.36
C THR A 7 7.52 -4.11 1.45
N ALA A 8 6.52 -3.58 0.73
CA ALA A 8 5.15 -4.11 0.76
C ALA A 8 5.08 -5.58 0.31
N VAL A 9 5.77 -5.91 -0.78
CA VAL A 9 5.82 -7.27 -1.32
C VAL A 9 6.54 -8.22 -0.36
N ALA A 10 7.65 -7.79 0.22
CA ALA A 10 8.40 -8.59 1.19
C ALA A 10 7.57 -8.88 2.45
N VAL A 11 6.87 -7.90 2.99
CA VAL A 11 5.97 -8.12 4.14
C VAL A 11 4.87 -9.11 3.77
N ALA A 12 4.17 -8.91 2.65
CA ALA A 12 3.07 -9.79 2.24
C ALA A 12 3.52 -11.25 2.00
N ASN A 13 4.71 -11.47 1.45
CA ASN A 13 5.25 -12.81 1.20
C ASN A 13 5.77 -13.53 2.46
N SER A 14 6.25 -12.79 3.46
CA SER A 14 6.84 -13.35 4.69
C SER A 14 5.89 -13.32 5.89
N TYR A 15 4.69 -12.76 5.71
CA TYR A 15 3.72 -12.61 6.79
C TYR A 15 3.28 -13.97 7.34
N SER A 16 3.33 -14.10 8.65
CA SER A 16 2.79 -15.23 9.40
C SER A 16 1.60 -14.77 10.26
N PRO A 17 0.52 -15.56 10.35
CA PRO A 17 -0.63 -15.23 11.19
C PRO A 17 -0.23 -14.90 12.63
N GLY A 18 -0.78 -13.81 13.18
CA GLY A 18 -0.49 -13.33 14.53
C GLY A 18 0.57 -12.24 14.61
N GLN A 19 1.31 -11.95 13.53
CA GLN A 19 2.23 -10.81 13.49
C GLN A 19 1.47 -9.48 13.29
N ASP A 20 1.98 -8.37 13.86
CA ASP A 20 1.49 -7.03 13.55
C ASP A 20 2.10 -6.54 12.22
N PRO A 21 1.29 -6.29 11.17
CA PRO A 21 1.78 -5.75 9.90
C PRO A 21 2.57 -4.44 10.03
N ARG A 22 2.33 -3.65 11.10
CA ARG A 22 3.11 -2.44 11.41
C ARG A 22 4.55 -2.76 11.71
N GLU A 23 4.79 -3.76 12.55
CA GLU A 23 6.12 -4.20 12.95
C GLU A 23 6.83 -4.90 11.79
N CYS A 24 6.10 -5.74 11.04
CA CYS A 24 6.63 -6.36 9.84
C CYS A 24 7.11 -5.31 8.82
N TRP A 25 6.35 -4.23 8.61
CA TRP A 25 6.77 -3.12 7.75
C TRP A 25 8.04 -2.42 8.25
N GLU A 26 8.07 -2.03 9.53
CA GLU A 26 9.22 -1.33 10.13
C GLU A 26 10.48 -2.19 10.09
N HIS A 27 10.36 -3.49 10.28
CA HIS A 27 11.47 -4.42 10.11
C HIS A 27 11.88 -4.53 8.63
N SER A 28 10.91 -4.78 7.75
CA SER A 28 11.15 -5.06 6.33
C SER A 28 11.84 -3.90 5.60
N ILE A 29 11.43 -2.66 5.86
CA ILE A 29 11.97 -1.47 5.17
C ILE A 29 13.47 -1.27 5.45
N THR A 30 14.00 -1.82 6.56
CA THR A 30 15.43 -1.72 6.88
C THR A 30 16.32 -2.47 5.90
N HIS A 31 15.80 -3.53 5.25
CA HIS A 31 16.52 -4.34 4.27
C HIS A 31 16.63 -3.65 2.91
N PHE A 32 15.77 -2.68 2.61
CA PHE A 32 15.69 -2.03 1.29
C PHE A 32 16.26 -0.62 1.25
N THR A 33 16.54 0.00 2.41
CA THR A 33 17.18 1.31 2.46
C THR A 33 17.85 1.59 3.80
N ASN A 34 18.95 2.36 3.77
CA ASN A 34 19.58 2.93 4.97
C ASN A 34 19.14 4.38 5.27
N SER A 35 18.31 4.99 4.42
CA SER A 35 17.81 6.36 4.65
C SER A 35 16.81 6.38 5.81
N ARG A 36 17.14 7.16 6.84
CA ARG A 36 16.27 7.37 8.01
C ARG A 36 14.94 8.00 7.61
N GLU A 37 14.96 8.94 6.68
CA GLU A 37 13.79 9.64 6.14
C GLU A 37 12.86 8.68 5.43
N SER A 38 13.41 7.79 4.60
CA SER A 38 12.62 6.79 3.87
C SER A 38 12.00 5.78 4.83
N ARG A 39 12.76 5.28 5.81
CA ARG A 39 12.25 4.37 6.86
C ARG A 39 11.10 4.99 7.66
N LYS A 40 11.21 6.28 8.02
CA LYS A 40 10.20 7.00 8.80
C LYS A 40 9.01 7.51 7.99
N LYS A 41 8.97 7.32 6.67
CA LYS A 41 7.93 7.92 5.83
C LYS A 41 6.56 7.25 6.06
N GLY A 42 5.61 8.02 6.59
CA GLY A 42 4.31 7.49 7.01
C GLY A 42 3.30 7.19 5.88
N CYS A 43 3.35 7.93 4.77
CA CYS A 43 2.39 7.76 3.65
C CYS A 43 2.39 6.34 3.04
N PRO A 44 3.53 5.78 2.60
CA PRO A 44 3.56 4.43 2.03
C PRO A 44 3.21 3.35 3.06
N LYS A 45 3.69 3.50 4.31
CA LYS A 45 3.31 2.62 5.41
C LYS A 45 1.79 2.61 5.63
N SER A 46 1.17 3.79 5.68
CA SER A 46 -0.28 3.93 5.86
C SER A 46 -1.07 3.36 4.67
N ALA A 47 -0.56 3.49 3.44
CA ALA A 47 -1.18 2.84 2.29
C ALA A 47 -1.18 1.31 2.44
N PHE A 48 -0.03 0.72 2.78
CA PHE A 48 0.09 -0.73 2.99
C PHE A 48 -0.83 -1.23 4.11
N LEU A 49 -0.76 -0.62 5.29
CA LEU A 49 -1.59 -1.00 6.44
C LEU A 49 -3.08 -0.81 6.17
N GLY A 50 -3.45 0.24 5.43
CA GLY A 50 -4.82 0.48 5.01
C GLY A 50 -5.37 -0.61 4.10
N LEU A 51 -4.55 -1.10 3.16
CA LEU A 51 -4.89 -2.24 2.30
C LEU A 51 -5.05 -3.52 3.12
N CYS A 52 -4.13 -3.80 4.06
CA CYS A 52 -4.23 -4.94 4.97
C CYS A 52 -5.52 -4.88 5.79
N GLN A 53 -5.81 -3.73 6.40
CA GLN A 53 -6.98 -3.52 7.25
C GLN A 53 -8.30 -3.73 6.50
N LYS A 54 -8.31 -3.43 5.20
CA LYS A 54 -9.47 -3.61 4.33
C LYS A 54 -9.47 -4.93 3.57
N GLY A 55 -8.55 -5.86 3.85
CA GLY A 55 -8.52 -7.20 3.24
C GLY A 55 -8.09 -7.23 1.77
N TYR A 56 -7.33 -6.23 1.32
CA TYR A 56 -6.85 -6.16 -0.07
C TYR A 56 -5.50 -6.85 -0.30
N VAL A 57 -4.81 -7.28 0.77
CA VAL A 57 -3.50 -7.95 0.68
C VAL A 57 -3.68 -9.43 1.01
N LYS A 58 -3.27 -10.30 0.09
CA LYS A 58 -3.33 -11.76 0.26
C LYS A 58 -2.49 -12.22 1.45
N GLY A 59 -3.00 -13.19 2.20
CA GLY A 59 -2.31 -13.80 3.34
C GLY A 59 -2.32 -12.97 4.62
N ILE A 60 -2.69 -11.68 4.57
CA ILE A 60 -2.79 -10.82 5.76
C ILE A 60 -4.25 -10.67 6.15
N GLN A 61 -4.58 -11.03 7.38
CA GLN A 61 -5.95 -10.92 7.89
C GLN A 61 -6.40 -9.45 7.96
N LYS A 62 -7.69 -9.19 7.67
CA LYS A 62 -8.30 -7.90 7.95
C LYS A 62 -8.29 -7.63 9.46
N GLY A 63 -8.08 -6.38 9.85
CA GLY A 63 -7.98 -5.97 11.25
C GLY A 63 -7.66 -4.49 11.38
N ASP A 64 -7.66 -3.95 12.60
CA ASP A 64 -7.47 -2.52 12.81
C ASP A 64 -5.99 -2.13 12.92
N TYR A 65 -5.39 -1.87 11.75
CA TYR A 65 -3.98 -1.47 11.61
C TYR A 65 -3.74 0.04 11.57
N LEU A 66 -4.80 0.81 11.31
CA LEU A 66 -4.79 2.27 11.30
C LEU A 66 -6.04 2.82 11.99
N PRO A 67 -5.96 4.07 12.49
CA PRO A 67 -7.13 4.79 12.93
C PRO A 67 -8.23 4.84 11.85
N PRO A 68 -9.51 4.98 12.26
CA PRO A 68 -10.62 5.15 11.34
C PRO A 68 -10.38 6.28 10.32
N GLU A 69 -9.85 7.40 10.79
CA GLU A 69 -9.56 8.60 9.99
C GLU A 69 -8.15 8.58 9.40
N SER A 70 -7.93 7.74 8.38
CA SER A 70 -6.68 7.73 7.61
C SER A 70 -6.95 7.99 6.13
N PRO A 71 -6.71 9.21 5.61
CA PRO A 71 -6.95 9.52 4.20
C PRO A 71 -6.08 8.66 3.27
N ASN A 72 -4.84 8.36 3.67
CA ASN A 72 -3.91 7.52 2.90
C ASN A 72 -4.46 6.09 2.68
N LYS A 73 -5.18 5.53 3.66
CA LYS A 73 -5.90 4.26 3.52
C LYS A 73 -6.95 4.36 2.40
N ASN A 74 -7.72 5.45 2.36
CA ASN A 74 -8.78 5.63 1.38
C ASN A 74 -8.22 5.75 -0.04
N TYR A 75 -7.13 6.50 -0.23
CA TYR A 75 -6.46 6.62 -1.54
C TYR A 75 -5.90 5.28 -2.01
N ALA A 76 -5.25 4.52 -1.11
CA ALA A 76 -4.71 3.20 -1.45
C ALA A 76 -5.81 2.21 -1.82
N VAL A 77 -6.93 2.20 -1.10
CA VAL A 77 -8.10 1.35 -1.39
C VAL A 77 -8.75 1.75 -2.72
N ALA A 78 -8.90 3.04 -3.00
CA ALA A 78 -9.41 3.52 -4.29
C ALA A 78 -8.51 3.08 -5.45
N ALA A 79 -7.18 3.24 -5.30
CA ALA A 79 -6.20 2.76 -6.27
C ALA A 79 -6.26 1.23 -6.46
N ALA A 80 -6.39 0.46 -5.38
CA ALA A 80 -6.52 -1.00 -5.44
C ALA A 80 -7.77 -1.43 -6.21
N LYS A 81 -8.91 -0.77 -5.99
CA LYS A 81 -10.15 -1.02 -6.74
C LYS A 81 -9.97 -0.78 -8.24
N LEU A 82 -9.31 0.31 -8.63
CA LEU A 82 -9.04 0.65 -10.03
C LEU A 82 -8.20 -0.45 -10.71
N VAL A 83 -7.08 -0.84 -10.10
CA VAL A 83 -6.17 -1.81 -10.71
C VAL A 83 -6.71 -3.25 -10.73
N LEU A 84 -7.62 -3.61 -9.80
CA LEU A 84 -8.30 -4.90 -9.77
C LEU A 84 -9.49 -4.97 -10.74
N LYS A 85 -10.13 -3.82 -11.03
CA LYS A 85 -11.20 -3.73 -12.03
C LYS A 85 -10.65 -3.89 -13.45
N GLU A 86 -9.43 -3.41 -13.67
CA GLU A 86 -8.78 -3.41 -14.97
C GLU A 86 -7.40 -4.09 -14.90
N PRO A 87 -7.36 -5.43 -14.79
CA PRO A 87 -6.11 -6.16 -14.57
C PRO A 87 -5.07 -5.90 -15.68
N GLY A 88 -5.51 -5.75 -16.94
CA GLY A 88 -4.66 -5.42 -18.09
C GLY A 88 -4.16 -3.97 -18.17
N SER A 89 -4.73 -3.05 -17.39
CA SER A 89 -4.33 -1.63 -17.44
C SER A 89 -2.94 -1.43 -16.85
N LYS A 90 -2.09 -0.71 -17.59
CA LYS A 90 -0.75 -0.27 -17.18
C LYS A 90 -0.82 1.20 -16.77
N TYR A 91 -1.12 1.44 -15.50
CA TYR A 91 -1.13 2.79 -14.94
C TYR A 91 0.28 3.25 -14.61
N SER A 92 0.65 4.46 -15.01
CA SER A 92 1.74 5.17 -14.33
C SER A 92 1.33 5.55 -12.92
N LYS A 93 2.31 5.81 -12.04
CA LYS A 93 2.07 6.28 -10.68
C LYS A 93 1.28 7.58 -10.63
N ALA A 94 1.53 8.49 -11.57
CA ALA A 94 0.84 9.79 -11.62
C ALA A 94 -0.62 9.64 -12.06
N GLU A 95 -0.88 8.80 -13.07
CA GLU A 95 -2.24 8.52 -13.55
C GLU A 95 -3.07 7.81 -12.48
N LEU A 96 -2.51 6.78 -11.84
CA LEU A 96 -3.21 6.06 -10.78
C LEU A 96 -3.51 6.98 -9.60
N TRP A 97 -2.56 7.82 -9.20
CA TRP A 97 -2.77 8.81 -8.15
C TRP A 97 -3.91 9.75 -8.49
N LYS A 98 -3.85 10.38 -9.67
CA LYS A 98 -4.88 11.33 -10.12
C LYS A 98 -6.28 10.73 -10.06
N LYS A 99 -6.45 9.49 -10.53
CA LYS A 99 -7.73 8.78 -10.49
C LYS A 99 -8.13 8.39 -9.06
N ALA A 100 -7.21 7.84 -8.27
CA ALA A 100 -7.49 7.41 -6.90
C ALA A 100 -7.86 8.57 -5.95
N THR A 101 -7.48 9.80 -6.30
CA THR A 101 -7.73 11.00 -5.49
C THR A 101 -8.71 11.97 -6.13
N GLU A 102 -9.43 11.60 -7.20
CA GLU A 102 -10.29 12.53 -7.95
C GLU A 102 -11.41 13.13 -7.10
N ASP A 103 -11.96 12.35 -6.17
CA ASP A 103 -13.00 12.79 -5.23
C ASP A 103 -12.45 13.40 -3.93
N TYR A 104 -11.13 13.63 -3.84
CA TYR A 104 -10.47 14.07 -2.62
C TYR A 104 -9.74 15.40 -2.85
N PRO A 105 -10.44 16.54 -2.75
CA PRO A 105 -9.86 17.86 -3.09
C PRO A 105 -8.68 18.26 -2.20
N MET A 106 -8.56 17.66 -1.01
CA MET A 106 -7.46 17.89 -0.07
C MET A 106 -6.29 16.90 -0.25
N ALA A 107 -6.33 16.02 -1.24
CA ALA A 107 -5.23 15.10 -1.51
C ALA A 107 -3.96 15.86 -1.94
N ALA A 108 -2.80 15.36 -1.50
CA ALA A 108 -1.53 15.95 -1.88
C ALA A 108 -1.33 15.88 -3.41
N LYS A 109 -0.60 16.85 -3.97
CA LYS A 109 -0.28 16.87 -5.41
C LYS A 109 0.53 15.64 -5.85
N ASN A 110 1.34 15.07 -4.95
CA ASN A 110 2.18 13.92 -5.24
C ASN A 110 1.77 12.69 -4.40
N GLN A 111 2.06 11.52 -4.97
CA GLN A 111 1.65 10.23 -4.44
C GLN A 111 2.43 9.76 -3.19
N ASN A 112 3.58 10.37 -2.89
CA ASN A 112 4.38 10.14 -1.67
C ASN A 112 4.80 8.69 -1.34
N GLY A 113 4.95 7.83 -2.34
CA GLY A 113 5.27 6.40 -2.24
C GLY A 113 4.04 5.48 -2.19
N GLN A 114 2.81 6.02 -2.15
CA GLN A 114 1.60 5.21 -1.99
C GLN A 114 1.30 4.36 -3.23
N MET A 115 1.50 4.91 -4.43
CA MET A 115 1.26 4.16 -5.66
C MET A 115 2.35 3.12 -5.93
N ASP A 116 3.56 3.29 -5.36
CA ASP A 116 4.59 2.25 -5.40
C ASP A 116 4.11 0.98 -4.67
N VAL A 117 3.40 1.12 -3.54
CA VAL A 117 2.83 0.00 -2.78
C VAL A 117 1.75 -0.73 -3.58
N VAL A 118 0.77 0.00 -4.10
CA VAL A 118 -0.39 -0.60 -4.80
C VAL A 118 0.05 -1.33 -6.07
N LEU A 119 0.90 -0.69 -6.89
CA LEU A 119 1.36 -1.29 -8.14
C LEU A 119 2.25 -2.51 -7.89
N ALA A 120 3.17 -2.44 -6.92
CA ALA A 120 4.04 -3.57 -6.60
C ALA A 120 3.26 -4.80 -6.12
N LEU A 121 2.25 -4.60 -5.24
CA LEU A 121 1.38 -5.69 -4.79
C LEU A 121 0.56 -6.28 -5.94
N LYS A 122 0.07 -5.44 -6.87
CA LYS A 122 -0.64 -5.89 -8.08
C LYS A 122 0.28 -6.73 -8.97
N GLU A 123 1.46 -6.21 -9.28
CA GLU A 123 2.47 -6.86 -10.14
C GLU A 123 2.94 -8.20 -9.56
N ALA A 124 3.08 -8.28 -8.23
CA ALA A 124 3.43 -9.51 -7.52
C ALA A 124 2.26 -10.50 -7.36
N GLY A 125 1.06 -10.15 -7.83
CA GLY A 125 -0.14 -11.00 -7.67
C GLY A 125 -0.63 -11.12 -6.22
N LEU A 126 -0.22 -10.20 -5.33
CA LEU A 126 -0.52 -10.20 -3.90
C LEU A 126 -1.72 -9.31 -3.53
N LEU A 127 -2.23 -8.54 -4.48
CA LEU A 127 -3.46 -7.77 -4.31
C LEU A 127 -4.69 -8.66 -4.55
N GLN A 128 -5.75 -8.50 -3.76
CA GLN A 128 -7.03 -9.20 -3.91
C GLN A 128 -8.23 -8.28 -3.70
N LYS A 129 -9.42 -8.73 -4.11
CA LYS A 129 -10.67 -8.16 -3.61
C LYS A 129 -10.89 -8.72 -2.19
N PRO A 130 -11.35 -7.90 -1.24
CA PRO A 130 -11.78 -8.41 0.06
C PRO A 130 -13.06 -9.24 -0.09
N ASP A 131 -13.20 -10.24 0.77
CA ASP A 131 -14.41 -11.06 0.93
C ASP A 131 -15.57 -10.28 1.57
#